data_AF-A0A1Y5ZFC1-F1
#
_entry.id   AF-A0A1Y5ZFC1-F1
#
_cell.length_a   1.000
_cell.length_b   1.000
_cell.length_c   1.000
_cell.angle_alpha   90.00
_cell.angle_beta   90.00
_cell.angle_gamma   90.00
#
_symmetry.space_group_name_H-M   'P 1'
#
loop_
_entity.id
_entity.type
_entity.pdbx_description
1 polymer ?
#
loop_
_entity_poly.entity_id
_entity_poly.type
_entity_poly.pdbx_seq_one_letter_code
_entity_poly.pdbx_strand_id
1 'polypeptide(L)'
;MVFAGLTPVGKGIKVVKGAKKVSNAIGAAATLEKQRKTLKANSLAGKEYEIKMFEVIKQQKPKSELNEQITVQTKSGVRTRIDIGGKDANGKIDLVELKSSPTAPLTKNQKKAFPEIAESGAIVKSRNKPPFEITNRENECN
;
A
#
# COMPACT_ATOMS: atom_id res chain seq x y z
N MET A 1 -32.46 -71.48 -24.95
CA MET A 1 -33.35 -70.48 -24.33
C MET A 1 -32.55 -69.19 -24.19
N VAL A 2 -32.94 -68.16 -24.92
CA VAL A 2 -32.33 -66.82 -24.92
C VAL A 2 -32.69 -66.14 -23.59
N PHE A 3 -31.73 -65.50 -22.92
CA PHE A 3 -31.81 -64.07 -22.59
C PHE A 3 -30.45 -63.59 -22.05
N ALA A 4 -29.81 -62.74 -22.85
CA ALA A 4 -28.68 -61.92 -22.48
C ALA A 4 -29.11 -60.88 -21.43
N GLY A 5 -28.36 -60.78 -20.33
CA GLY A 5 -28.55 -59.76 -19.30
C GLY A 5 -27.25 -59.02 -19.02
N LEU A 6 -27.04 -57.92 -19.75
CA LEU A 6 -26.22 -56.74 -19.44
C LEU A 6 -24.81 -56.93 -18.86
N THR A 7 -23.80 -56.70 -19.70
CA THR A 7 -22.44 -56.30 -19.29
C THR A 7 -22.38 -54.84 -18.79
N PRO A 8 -21.32 -54.44 -18.06
CA PRO A 8 -21.30 -53.31 -17.14
C PRO A 8 -20.75 -52.04 -17.77
N VAL A 9 -21.48 -50.91 -17.76
CA VAL A 9 -20.90 -49.60 -18.07
C VAL A 9 -21.70 -48.48 -17.39
N GLY A 10 -21.00 -47.59 -16.68
CA GLY A 10 -21.41 -46.18 -16.66
C GLY A 10 -22.06 -45.64 -15.39
N LYS A 11 -21.31 -45.52 -14.30
CA LYS A 11 -21.50 -44.41 -13.33
C LYS A 11 -20.28 -43.51 -13.31
N GLY A 12 -19.82 -43.14 -14.52
CA GLY A 12 -19.10 -41.90 -14.71
C GLY A 12 -20.10 -40.76 -14.53
N ILE A 13 -20.17 -40.18 -13.32
CA ILE A 13 -20.66 -38.82 -13.16
C ILE A 13 -19.67 -37.97 -13.97
N LYS A 14 -19.97 -37.74 -15.25
CA LYS A 14 -19.39 -36.64 -16.01
C LYS A 14 -19.87 -35.40 -15.28
N VAL A 15 -19.08 -34.95 -14.30
CA VAL A 15 -19.14 -33.58 -13.80
C VAL A 15 -18.94 -32.74 -15.04
N VAL A 16 -20.05 -32.28 -15.61
CA VAL A 16 -20.06 -31.45 -16.81
C VAL A 16 -19.10 -30.31 -16.54
N LYS A 17 -18.13 -30.07 -17.44
CA LYS A 17 -17.15 -28.98 -17.32
C LYS A 17 -17.84 -27.65 -16.94
N GLY A 18 -19.11 -27.47 -17.29
CA GLY A 18 -19.98 -26.38 -16.85
C GLY A 18 -20.24 -26.31 -15.33
N ALA A 19 -20.62 -27.39 -14.65
CA ALA A 19 -20.92 -27.38 -13.22
C ALA A 19 -19.69 -27.09 -12.35
N LYS A 20 -18.51 -27.59 -12.75
CA LYS A 20 -17.24 -27.26 -12.07
C LYS A 20 -16.82 -25.80 -12.30
N LYS A 21 -17.09 -25.24 -13.49
CA LYS A 21 -16.86 -23.81 -13.76
C LYS A 21 -17.80 -22.90 -12.97
N VAL A 22 -19.08 -23.27 -12.85
CA VAL A 22 -20.09 -22.49 -12.11
C VAL A 22 -19.82 -22.51 -10.60
N SER A 23 -19.49 -23.66 -10.01
CA SER A 23 -19.11 -23.75 -8.58
C SER A 23 -17.84 -22.96 -8.27
N ASN A 24 -16.82 -23.03 -9.13
CA ASN A 24 -15.61 -22.23 -8.99
C ASN A 24 -15.89 -20.72 -9.12
N ALA A 25 -16.80 -20.30 -10.01
CA ALA A 25 -17.17 -18.89 -10.18
C ALA A 25 -17.96 -18.36 -8.97
N ILE A 26 -18.88 -19.16 -8.41
CA ILE A 26 -19.63 -18.80 -7.20
C ILE A 26 -18.69 -18.69 -5.98
N GLY A 27 -17.77 -19.65 -5.81
CA GLY A 27 -16.75 -19.59 -4.76
C GLY A 27 -15.80 -18.40 -4.91
N ALA A 28 -15.41 -18.05 -6.14
CA ALA A 28 -14.62 -16.86 -6.42
C ALA A 28 -15.38 -15.57 -6.09
N ALA A 29 -16.66 -15.47 -6.46
CA ALA A 29 -17.50 -14.31 -6.14
C ALA A 29 -17.65 -14.09 -4.63
N ALA A 30 -17.93 -15.14 -3.87
CA ALA A 30 -18.02 -15.07 -2.40
C ALA A 30 -16.68 -14.65 -1.75
N THR A 31 -15.56 -15.12 -2.28
CA THR A 31 -14.22 -14.75 -1.80
C THR A 31 -13.90 -13.29 -2.09
N LEU A 32 -14.25 -12.79 -3.29
CA LEU A 32 -14.08 -11.40 -3.68
C LEU A 32 -14.92 -10.46 -2.81
N GLU A 33 -16.15 -10.82 -2.48
CA GLU A 33 -16.98 -10.02 -1.56
C GLU A 33 -16.37 -9.93 -0.16
N LYS A 34 -15.86 -11.05 0.36
CA LYS A 34 -15.16 -11.08 1.65
C LYS A 34 -13.93 -10.17 1.62
N GLN A 35 -13.10 -10.29 0.58
CA GLN A 35 -11.93 -9.42 0.38
C GLN A 35 -12.33 -7.95 0.30
N ARG A 36 -13.39 -7.61 -0.44
CA ARG A 36 -13.88 -6.23 -0.55
C ARG A 36 -14.32 -5.65 0.80
N LYS A 37 -15.02 -6.45 1.63
CA LYS A 37 -15.41 -6.04 2.99
C LYS A 37 -14.17 -5.78 3.85
N THR A 38 -13.19 -6.68 3.82
CA THR A 38 -11.93 -6.51 4.57
C THR A 38 -11.15 -5.29 4.09
N LEU A 39 -11.02 -5.04 2.78
CA LEU A 39 -10.34 -3.87 2.24
C LEU A 39 -11.01 -2.56 2.67
N LYS A 40 -12.35 -2.52 2.70
CA LYS A 40 -13.10 -1.36 3.20
C LYS A 40 -12.82 -1.11 4.68
N ALA A 41 -12.90 -2.16 5.51
CA ALA A 41 -12.63 -2.04 6.94
C ALA A 41 -11.18 -1.58 7.20
N ASN A 42 -10.20 -2.16 6.50
CA ASN A 42 -8.79 -1.78 6.62
C ASN A 42 -8.53 -0.34 6.19
N SER A 43 -9.21 0.13 5.13
CA SER A 43 -9.08 1.52 4.68
C SER A 43 -9.65 2.51 5.69
N LEU A 44 -10.79 2.19 6.34
CA LEU A 44 -11.37 3.03 7.39
C LEU A 44 -10.46 3.08 8.62
N ALA A 45 -10.01 1.91 9.10
CA ALA A 45 -9.09 1.81 10.23
C ALA A 45 -7.76 2.53 9.97
N GLY A 46 -7.22 2.44 8.74
CA GLY A 46 -6.02 3.17 8.33
C GLY A 46 -6.20 4.69 8.42
N LYS A 47 -7.31 5.21 7.87
CA LYS A 47 -7.61 6.65 7.91
C LYS A 47 -7.79 7.19 9.31
N GLU A 48 -8.54 6.47 10.16
CA GLU A 48 -8.73 6.89 11.56
C GLU A 48 -7.41 6.91 12.33
N TYR A 49 -6.53 5.94 12.06
CA TYR A 49 -5.21 5.89 12.66
C TYR A 49 -4.31 7.05 12.17
N GLU A 50 -4.33 7.35 10.87
CA GLU A 50 -3.60 8.48 10.29
C GLU A 50 -3.99 9.81 10.96
N ILE A 51 -5.29 10.08 11.11
CA ILE A 51 -5.79 11.32 11.73
C ILE A 51 -5.32 11.44 13.19
N LYS A 52 -5.51 10.37 13.98
CA LYS A 52 -5.11 10.36 15.40
C LYS A 52 -3.60 10.56 15.56
N MET A 53 -2.81 9.86 14.76
CA MET A 53 -1.35 9.95 14.83
C MET A 53 -0.83 11.28 14.32
N PHE A 54 -1.50 11.89 13.35
CA PHE A 54 -1.14 13.22 12.87
C PHE A 54 -1.26 14.26 13.99
N GLU A 55 -2.35 14.24 14.76
CA GLU A 55 -2.52 15.13 15.91
C GLU A 55 -1.43 14.93 16.96
N VAL A 56 -1.11 13.67 17.28
CA VAL A 56 -0.03 13.33 18.22
C VAL A 56 1.33 13.84 17.73
N ILE A 57 1.66 13.62 16.45
CA ILE A 57 2.93 14.06 15.86
C ILE A 57 3.03 15.58 15.85
N LYS A 58 1.92 16.27 15.53
CA LYS A 58 1.83 17.73 15.54
C LYS A 58 2.08 18.30 16.95
N GLN A 59 1.60 17.63 18.00
CA GLN A 59 1.82 18.04 19.39
C GLN A 59 3.26 17.74 19.87
N GLN A 60 3.81 16.57 19.52
CA GLN A 60 5.14 16.14 19.99
C GLN A 60 6.30 16.85 19.31
N LYS A 61 6.13 17.20 18.03
CA LYS A 61 7.17 17.86 17.24
C LYS A 61 6.54 19.04 16.51
N PRO A 62 6.56 20.25 17.10
CA PRO A 62 6.18 21.46 16.39
C PRO A 62 7.22 21.73 15.30
N LYS A 63 7.08 21.02 14.18
CA LYS A 63 7.84 21.26 12.96
C LYS A 63 7.28 22.51 12.32
N SER A 64 8.15 23.43 11.92
CA SER A 64 7.77 24.68 11.27
C SER A 64 6.90 24.44 10.04
N GLU A 65 7.15 23.33 9.33
CA GLU A 65 6.38 22.93 8.15
C GLU A 65 6.02 21.44 8.25
N LEU A 66 4.76 21.13 8.54
CA LEU A 66 4.23 19.76 8.52
C LEU A 66 3.25 19.62 7.36
N ASN A 67 3.47 18.62 6.51
CA ASN A 67 2.66 18.32 5.35
C ASN A 67 2.18 16.87 5.41
N GLU A 68 0.88 16.66 5.24
CA GLU A 68 0.29 15.31 5.11
C GLU A 68 0.51 14.77 3.68
N GLN A 69 0.32 13.48 3.43
CA GLN A 69 0.18 12.83 2.12
C GLN A 69 1.03 13.44 0.98
N ILE A 70 2.33 13.21 1.04
CA ILE A 70 3.31 13.80 0.12
C ILE A 70 3.72 12.73 -0.88
N THR A 71 3.65 13.06 -2.17
CA THR A 71 4.15 12.15 -3.21
C THR A 71 5.58 12.53 -3.52
N VAL A 72 6.49 11.59 -3.33
CA VAL A 72 7.92 11.75 -3.62
C VAL A 72 8.35 10.83 -4.75
N GLN A 73 9.39 11.23 -5.46
CA GLN A 73 10.04 10.45 -6.49
C GLN A 73 11.53 10.38 -6.20
N THR A 74 12.07 9.16 -6.14
CA THR A 74 13.51 8.93 -5.99
C THR A 74 14.26 9.18 -7.29
N LYS A 75 15.60 9.17 -7.24
CA LYS A 75 16.47 9.38 -8.40
C LYS A 75 16.28 8.31 -9.48
N SER A 76 16.05 7.06 -9.09
CA SER A 76 15.72 5.93 -9.97
C SER A 76 14.32 6.02 -10.59
N GLY A 77 13.52 7.01 -10.16
CA GLY A 77 12.18 7.26 -10.65
C GLY A 77 11.08 6.52 -9.89
N VAL A 78 11.39 5.81 -8.79
CA VAL A 78 10.38 5.15 -7.97
C VAL A 78 9.53 6.20 -7.26
N ARG A 79 8.20 6.08 -7.41
CA ARG A 79 7.24 6.98 -6.78
C ARG A 79 6.57 6.30 -5.60
N THR A 80 6.56 6.98 -4.47
CA THR A 80 5.80 6.57 -3.29
C THR A 80 5.09 7.76 -2.66
N ARG A 81 3.96 7.49 -2.02
CA ARG A 81 3.32 8.45 -1.11
C ARG A 81 3.86 8.18 0.29
N ILE A 82 4.10 9.25 1.03
CA ILE A 82 4.49 9.27 2.43
C ILE A 82 3.37 9.97 3.19
N ASP A 83 2.98 9.43 4.34
CA ASP A 83 1.81 9.89 5.08
C ASP A 83 2.05 11.26 5.69
N ILE A 84 3.22 11.50 6.27
CA ILE A 84 3.59 12.78 6.87
C ILE A 84 5.04 13.11 6.54
N GLY A 85 5.29 14.33 6.07
CA GLY A 85 6.63 14.89 6.00
C GLY A 85 6.69 16.19 6.76
N GLY A 86 7.80 16.47 7.43
CA GLY A 86 7.99 17.79 7.98
C GLY A 86 9.43 18.24 8.07
N LYS A 87 9.60 19.55 8.14
CA LYS A 87 10.88 20.23 8.23
C LYS A 87 11.00 20.90 9.60
N ASP A 88 12.11 20.64 10.27
CA ASP A 88 12.44 21.30 11.54
C ASP A 88 13.12 22.67 11.29
N ALA A 89 13.22 23.50 12.33
CA ALA A 89 13.87 24.82 12.26
C ALA A 89 15.33 24.74 11.80
N ASN A 90 16.01 23.61 12.08
CA ASN A 90 17.37 23.32 11.65
C ASN A 90 17.48 22.88 10.16
N GLY A 91 16.37 22.85 9.44
CA GLY A 91 16.30 22.37 8.05
C GLY A 91 16.29 20.85 7.91
N LYS A 92 16.29 20.10 9.03
CA LYS A 92 16.20 18.63 9.01
C LYS A 92 14.81 18.19 8.53
N ILE A 93 14.79 17.31 7.54
CA ILE A 93 13.57 16.73 7.00
C ILE A 93 13.33 15.37 7.64
N ASP A 94 12.15 15.20 8.21
CA ASP A 94 11.68 13.95 8.80
C ASP A 94 10.48 13.46 7.98
N LEU A 95 10.57 12.22 7.49
CA LEU A 95 9.50 11.53 6.77
C LEU A 95 8.94 10.42 7.65
N VAL A 96 7.62 10.37 7.80
CA VAL A 96 6.92 9.41 8.65
C VAL A 96 5.88 8.66 7.83
N GLU A 97 5.99 7.34 7.85
CA GLU A 97 5.02 6.40 7.32
C GLU A 97 4.23 5.81 8.50
N LEU A 98 2.91 5.77 8.38
CA LEU A 98 2.00 5.27 9.39
C LEU A 98 1.37 3.96 8.94
N LYS A 99 1.43 2.96 9.82
CA LYS A 99 0.71 1.70 9.65
C LYS A 99 -0.16 1.47 10.86
N SER A 100 -1.44 1.19 10.62
CA SER A 100 -2.40 0.87 11.69
C SER A 100 -2.18 -0.52 12.33
N SER A 101 -1.24 -1.31 11.81
CA SER A 101 -0.89 -2.63 12.34
C SER A 101 0.64 -2.81 12.38
N PRO A 102 1.21 -3.34 13.47
CA PRO A 102 2.64 -3.63 13.57
C PRO A 102 3.15 -4.63 12.53
N THR A 103 2.28 -5.53 12.07
CA THR A 103 2.61 -6.55 11.07
C THR A 103 2.30 -6.11 9.65
N ALA A 104 1.85 -4.86 9.44
CA ALA A 104 1.51 -4.36 8.12
C ALA A 104 2.76 -4.28 7.23
N PRO A 105 2.80 -4.98 6.08
CA PRO A 105 3.96 -4.98 5.24
C PRO A 105 4.10 -3.65 4.48
N LEU A 106 5.34 -3.24 4.24
CA LEU A 106 5.64 -2.18 3.27
C LEU A 106 5.28 -2.64 1.85
N THR A 107 4.75 -1.71 1.06
CA THR A 107 4.50 -1.97 -0.37
C THR A 107 5.81 -2.16 -1.13
N LYS A 108 5.76 -2.80 -2.31
CA LYS A 108 6.95 -3.04 -3.14
C LYS A 108 7.72 -1.75 -3.45
N ASN A 109 7.01 -0.65 -3.69
CA ASN A 109 7.63 0.63 -3.99
C ASN A 109 8.23 1.28 -2.74
N GLN A 110 7.56 1.18 -1.59
CA GLN A 110 8.08 1.69 -0.31
C GLN A 110 9.40 1.00 0.08
N LYS A 111 9.48 -0.32 -0.07
CA LYS A 111 10.70 -1.10 0.21
C LYS A 111 11.91 -0.66 -0.63
N LYS A 112 11.68 -0.15 -1.84
CA LYS A 112 12.73 0.37 -2.72
C LYS A 112 13.01 1.84 -2.46
N ALA A 113 11.96 2.63 -2.27
CA ALA A 113 12.08 4.08 -2.14
C ALA A 113 12.75 4.49 -0.83
N PHE A 114 12.38 3.90 0.32
CA PHE A 114 12.91 4.31 1.62
C PHE A 114 14.44 4.23 1.74
N PRO A 115 15.13 3.14 1.37
CA PRO A 115 16.59 3.11 1.42
C PRO A 115 17.21 4.12 0.44
N GLU A 116 16.65 4.28 -0.76
CA GLU A 116 17.17 5.22 -1.75
C GLU A 116 16.96 6.69 -1.35
N ILE A 117 15.85 7.01 -0.67
CA ILE A 117 15.58 8.34 -0.10
C ILE A 117 16.62 8.68 0.97
N ALA A 118 16.99 7.70 1.80
CA ALA A 118 18.00 7.91 2.84
C ALA A 118 19.40 8.17 2.26
N GLU A 119 19.72 7.57 1.12
CA GLU A 119 21.02 7.70 0.45
C GLU A 119 21.11 8.94 -0.44
N SER A 120 20.11 9.17 -1.30
CA SER A 120 20.16 10.14 -2.39
C SER A 120 19.10 11.24 -2.31
N GLY A 121 18.24 11.20 -1.29
CA GLY A 121 17.08 12.07 -1.18
C GLY A 121 15.96 11.73 -2.16
N ALA A 122 14.94 12.59 -2.21
CA ALA A 122 13.86 12.49 -3.19
C ALA A 122 13.25 13.85 -3.50
N ILE A 123 12.60 13.92 -4.65
CA ILE A 123 11.94 15.14 -5.13
C ILE A 123 10.44 15.03 -4.83
N VAL A 124 9.90 16.06 -4.20
CA VAL A 124 8.46 16.20 -3.99
C VAL A 124 7.78 16.48 -5.34
N LYS A 125 6.79 15.64 -5.69
CA LYS A 125 6.00 15.75 -6.94
C LYS A 125 4.55 16.17 -6.68
N SER A 126 4.17 16.49 -5.45
CA SER A 126 2.83 16.98 -5.16
C SER A 126 2.64 18.40 -5.68
N ARG A 127 1.62 18.59 -6.52
CA ARG A 127 1.36 19.84 -7.27
C ARG A 127 1.17 21.10 -6.39
N ASN A 128 0.74 20.93 -5.14
CA ASN A 128 0.34 22.02 -4.25
C ASN A 128 1.12 22.05 -2.93
N LYS A 129 2.26 21.35 -2.81
CA LYS A 129 3.06 21.36 -1.58
C LYS A 129 4.47 21.81 -1.91
N PRO A 130 5.07 22.70 -1.10
CA PRO A 130 6.42 23.15 -1.34
C PRO A 130 7.36 21.93 -1.36
N PRO A 131 8.34 21.89 -2.27
CA PRO A 131 9.41 20.93 -2.14
C PRO A 131 10.09 21.18 -0.80
N PHE A 132 10.34 20.11 -0.04
CA PHE A 132 11.33 20.21 1.02
C PHE A 132 12.67 20.37 0.32
N GLU A 133 13.05 21.61 0.07
CA GLU A 133 14.34 21.90 -0.55
C GLU A 133 15.42 21.35 0.37
N ILE A 134 16.12 20.32 -0.12
CA ILE A 134 17.45 19.99 0.33
C ILE A 134 18.31 21.12 -0.24
N THR A 135 18.57 22.14 0.57
CA THR A 135 19.67 23.06 0.24
C THR A 135 20.94 22.21 0.32
N ASN A 136 21.44 21.82 -0.85
CA ASN A 136 22.83 21.40 -0.97
C ASN A 136 23.67 22.60 -0.50
N ARG A 137 24.05 22.61 0.79
CA ARG A 137 25.18 23.42 1.25
C ARG A 137 26.46 22.73 0.78
N GLU A 138 26.62 22.69 -0.53
CA GLU A 138 27.90 22.55 -1.19
C GLU A 138 28.04 23.84 -2.00
N ASN A 139 28.50 24.89 -1.33
CA ASN A 139 29.21 26.07 -1.86
C ASN A 139 29.51 27.02 -0.68
N GLU A 140 30.07 26.48 0.41
CA GLU A 140 30.99 27.25 1.26
C GLU A 140 32.39 26.84 0.82
N CYS A 141 32.87 27.43 -0.27
CA CYS A 141 34.29 27.51 -0.54
C CYS A 141 34.59 29.00 -0.79
N ASN A 142 35.27 29.59 0.19
CA ASN A 142 36.02 30.83 0.02
C ASN A 142 37.02 30.69 -1.14
#